data_AF-A0A8J3Q0M3-F1
#
_entry.id   AF-A0A8J3Q0M3-F1
#
_cell.length_a   1.000
_cell.length_b   1.000
_cell.length_c   1.000
_cell.angle_alpha   90.00
_cell.angle_beta   90.00
_cell.angle_gamma   90.00
#
_symmetry.space_group_name_H-M   'P 1'
#
loop_
_entity.id
_entity.type
_entity.pdbx_description
1 polymer ?
#
loop_
_entity_poly.entity_id
_entity_poly.type
_entity_poly.pdbx_seq_one_letter_code
_entity_poly.pdbx_strand_id
1 'polypeptide(L)'
;MGSNPVGTFLPLIFICALIVVVLVAVRGARARSVGRSVGSGGPADLATKVRGLKSQGRYEQAVFLVRGETGFSEDAARSFVDRV
;
A
#
# COMPACT_ATOMS: atom_id res chain seq x y z
N MET A 1 35.18 -31.24 7.30
CA MET A 1 34.02 -30.94 6.44
C MET A 1 34.12 -29.51 5.93
N GLY A 2 34.61 -29.31 4.71
CA GLY A 2 34.70 -27.98 4.09
C GLY A 2 33.36 -27.62 3.45
N SER A 3 32.66 -26.65 4.04
CA SER A 3 31.48 -26.03 3.42
C SER A 3 31.95 -25.28 2.18
N ASN A 4 31.63 -25.78 0.99
CA ASN A 4 32.02 -25.13 -0.27
C ASN A 4 31.35 -23.74 -0.35
N PRO A 5 32.11 -22.64 -0.26
CA PRO A 5 31.53 -21.30 -0.11
C PRO A 5 30.64 -20.92 -1.31
N VAL A 6 30.98 -21.42 -2.50
CA VAL A 6 30.26 -21.18 -3.75
C VAL A 6 28.82 -21.71 -3.71
N GLY A 7 28.57 -22.81 -2.97
CA GLY A 7 27.26 -23.44 -2.86
C GLY A 7 26.26 -22.67 -1.99
N THR A 8 26.74 -21.85 -1.05
CA THR A 8 25.91 -20.98 -0.18
C THR A 8 25.74 -19.57 -0.75
N PHE A 9 26.68 -19.07 -1.54
CA PHE A 9 26.54 -17.77 -2.17
C PHE A 9 25.53 -17.77 -3.31
N LEU A 10 25.44 -18.86 -4.07
CA LEU A 10 24.47 -19.00 -5.16
C LEU A 10 23.01 -18.86 -4.69
N PRO A 11 22.53 -19.55 -3.64
CA PRO A 11 21.18 -19.35 -3.12
C PRO A 11 21.00 -17.97 -2.49
N LEU A 12 22.03 -17.39 -1.85
CA LEU A 12 21.92 -16.04 -1.28
C LEU A 12 21.78 -14.96 -2.36
N ILE A 13 22.52 -15.08 -3.46
CA ILE A 13 22.36 -14.22 -4.64
C ILE A 13 20.98 -14.40 -5.27
N PHE A 14 20.50 -15.64 -5.39
CA PHE A 14 19.15 -15.93 -5.88
C PHE A 14 18.06 -15.33 -4.99
N ILE A 15 18.20 -15.45 -3.66
CA ILE A 15 17.27 -14.88 -2.69
C ILE A 15 17.30 -13.35 -2.77
N CYS A 16 18.49 -12.74 -2.81
CA CYS A 16 18.63 -11.29 -3.00
C CYS A 16 18.01 -10.82 -4.31
N ALA A 17 18.25 -11.53 -5.42
CA ALA A 17 17.67 -11.23 -6.72
C ALA A 17 16.14 -11.38 -6.70
N LEU A 18 15.61 -12.44 -6.08
CA LEU A 18 14.17 -12.65 -5.89
C LEU A 18 13.55 -11.50 -5.10
N ILE A 19 14.17 -11.10 -3.98
CA ILE A 19 13.70 -9.99 -3.15
C ILE A 19 13.71 -8.68 -3.94
N VAL A 20 14.78 -8.39 -4.69
CA VAL A 20 14.87 -7.18 -5.54
C VAL A 20 13.79 -7.20 -6.62
N VAL A 21 13.58 -8.33 -7.31
CA VAL A 21 12.54 -8.48 -8.33
C VAL A 21 11.15 -8.28 -7.73
N VAL A 22 10.86 -8.88 -6.58
CA VAL A 22 9.59 -8.68 -5.86
C VAL A 22 9.42 -7.24 -5.43
N LEU A 23 10.46 -6.58 -4.89
CA LEU A 23 10.41 -5.18 -4.50
C LEU A 23 10.19 -4.26 -5.71
N VAL A 24 10.82 -4.52 -6.85
CA VAL A 24 10.63 -3.75 -8.10
C VAL A 24 9.24 -3.99 -8.67
N ALA A 25 8.74 -5.23 -8.66
CA ALA A 25 7.38 -5.56 -9.09
C ALA A 25 6.33 -4.89 -8.19
N VAL A 26 6.52 -4.94 -6.86
CA VAL A 26 5.65 -4.26 -5.88
C VAL A 26 5.76 -2.76 -6.00
N ARG A 27 6.95 -2.19 -6.22
CA ARG A 27 7.13 -0.75 -6.44
C ARG A 27 6.54 -0.30 -7.78
N GLY A 28 6.64 -1.10 -8.84
CA GLY A 28 6.02 -0.82 -10.13
C GLY A 28 4.50 -0.92 -10.08
N ALA A 29 3.96 -1.93 -9.39
CA ALA A 29 2.53 -2.08 -9.14
C ALA A 29 1.98 -0.97 -8.23
N ARG A 30 2.72 -0.60 -7.17
CA ARG A 30 2.36 0.53 -6.29
C ARG A 30 2.49 1.88 -7.00
N ALA A 31 3.54 2.11 -7.78
CA ALA A 31 3.72 3.33 -8.55
C ALA A 31 2.59 3.52 -9.58
N ARG A 32 2.09 2.44 -10.17
CA ARG A 32 0.95 2.49 -11.08
C ARG A 32 -0.38 2.76 -10.36
N SER A 33 -0.50 2.37 -9.10
CA SER A 33 -1.70 2.68 -8.28
C SER A 33 -1.77 4.14 -7.81
N VAL A 34 -0.64 4.82 -7.64
CA VAL A 34 -0.57 6.20 -7.15
C VAL A 34 -0.74 7.25 -8.27
N GLY A 35 -0.56 6.85 -9.54
CA GLY A 35 -0.61 7.76 -10.69
C GLY A 35 -2.00 8.03 -11.30
N ARG A 36 -3.11 7.61 -10.67
CA ARG A 36 -4.47 7.72 -11.26
C ARG A 36 -5.51 8.40 -10.38
N SER A 37 -5.10 9.26 -9.46
CA SER A 37 -5.99 10.24 -8.82
C SER A 37 -5.76 11.62 -9.44
N VAL A 38 -6.11 11.75 -10.73
CA VAL A 38 -6.45 13.06 -11.30
C VAL A 38 -7.89 13.32 -10.84
N GLY A 39 -8.04 13.96 -9.69
CA GLY A 39 -9.35 14.23 -9.10
C GLY A 39 -9.22 15.22 -7.95
N SER A 40 -9.54 16.47 -8.26
CA SER A 40 -9.86 17.58 -7.37
C SER A 40 -10.04 17.20 -5.88
N GLY A 41 -9.13 17.67 -5.03
CA GLY A 41 -9.10 17.44 -3.57
C GLY A 41 -10.28 18.07 -2.84
N GLY A 42 -11.47 17.51 -3.06
CA GLY A 42 -12.71 17.86 -2.38
C GLY A 42 -13.24 16.69 -1.52
N PRO A 43 -14.03 16.98 -0.47
CA PRO A 43 -14.60 15.96 0.44
C PRO A 43 -15.41 14.87 -0.28
N ALA A 44 -16.00 15.18 -1.43
CA ALA A 44 -16.82 14.26 -2.22
C ALA A 44 -15.99 13.15 -2.91
N ASP A 45 -14.78 13.46 -3.35
CA ASP A 45 -13.87 12.46 -3.95
C ASP A 45 -13.30 11.54 -2.86
N LEU A 46 -13.02 12.10 -1.67
CA LEU A 46 -12.60 11.33 -0.51
C LEU A 46 -13.68 10.33 -0.06
N ALA A 47 -14.94 10.76 0.08
CA ALA A 47 -16.04 9.89 0.48
C ALA A 47 -16.26 8.75 -0.53
N THR A 48 -16.15 9.04 -1.83
CA THR A 48 -16.27 8.03 -2.90
C THR A 48 -15.17 6.96 -2.79
N LYS A 49 -13.92 7.38 -2.57
CA LYS A 49 -12.78 6.47 -2.36
C LYS A 49 -12.92 5.64 -1.09
N VAL A 50 -13.34 6.27 0.01
CA VAL A 50 -13.59 5.59 1.29
C VAL A 50 -14.68 4.53 1.16
N ARG A 51 -15.79 4.86 0.49
CA ARG A 51 -16.87 3.90 0.22
C ARG A 51 -16.40 2.72 -0.61
N GLY A 52 -15.60 2.95 -1.65
CA GLY A 52 -15.01 1.89 -2.47
C GLY A 52 -14.06 0.97 -1.70
N LEU A 53 -13.29 1.52 -0.76
CA LEU A 53 -12.44 0.73 0.13
C LEU A 53 -13.27 -0.05 1.16
N LYS A 54 -14.33 0.55 1.69
CA LYS A 54 -15.27 -0.09 2.62
C LYS A 54 -16.00 -1.26 1.98
N SER A 55 -16.48 -1.11 0.74
CA SER A 55 -17.14 -2.20 0.00
C SER A 55 -16.20 -3.37 -0.34
N GLN A 56 -14.89 -3.14 -0.36
CA GLN A 56 -13.87 -4.16 -0.55
C GLN A 56 -13.43 -4.81 0.77
N GLY A 57 -14.01 -4.42 1.92
CA GLY A 57 -13.61 -4.87 3.25
C GLY A 57 -12.27 -4.28 3.72
N ARG A 58 -11.73 -3.27 3.03
CA ARG A 58 -10.40 -2.69 3.26
C ARG A 58 -10.48 -1.50 4.21
N TYR A 59 -11.03 -1.73 5.40
CA TYR A 59 -11.37 -0.67 6.37
C TYR A 59 -10.16 0.16 6.83
N GLU A 60 -9.04 -0.49 7.18
CA GLU A 60 -7.85 0.21 7.66
C GLU A 60 -7.24 1.14 6.62
N GLN A 61 -7.32 0.75 5.35
CA GLN A 61 -6.79 1.54 4.24
C GLN A 61 -7.68 2.75 3.95
N ALA A 62 -9.00 2.63 4.19
CA ALA A 62 -9.90 3.77 4.16
C ALA A 62 -9.58 4.78 5.28
N VAL A 63 -9.31 4.29 6.50
CA VAL A 63 -8.89 5.14 7.62
C VAL A 63 -7.57 5.84 7.32
N PHE A 64 -6.57 5.11 6.81
CA PHE A 64 -5.28 5.69 6.43
C PHE A 64 -5.42 6.77 5.35
N LEU A 65 -6.27 6.54 4.35
CA LEU A 65 -6.55 7.51 3.29
C LEU A 65 -7.16 8.79 3.87
N VAL A 66 -8.16 8.69 4.75
CA VAL A 66 -8.78 9.85 5.40
C VAL A 66 -7.76 10.63 6.21
N ARG A 67 -6.91 9.95 6.99
CA ARG A 67 -5.84 10.60 7.76
C ARG A 67 -4.85 11.33 6.87
N GLY A 68 -4.46 10.72 5.75
CA GLY A 68 -3.52 11.32 4.78
C GLY A 68 -4.07 12.56 4.08
N GLU A 69 -5.37 12.56 3.78
CA GLU A 69 -6.02 13.64 3.01
C GLU A 69 -6.58 14.77 3.89
N THR A 70 -6.97 14.48 5.14
CA THR A 70 -7.63 15.45 6.04
C THR A 70 -6.80 15.84 7.25
N GLY A 71 -5.75 15.08 7.58
CA GLY A 71 -5.01 15.24 8.83
C GLY A 71 -5.77 14.79 10.08
N PHE A 72 -6.90 14.09 9.94
CA PHE A 72 -7.66 13.57 11.08
C PHE A 72 -6.83 12.62 11.96
N SER A 73 -7.11 12.67 13.26
CA SER A 73 -6.70 11.63 14.20
C SER A 73 -7.36 10.29 13.84
N GLU A 74 -6.79 9.20 14.33
CA GLU A 74 -7.26 7.85 14.01
C GLU A 74 -8.74 7.63 14.32
N ASP A 75 -9.20 8.07 15.49
CA ASP A 75 -10.59 7.97 15.91
C ASP A 75 -11.52 8.80 15.01
N ALA A 76 -11.10 10.02 14.67
CA ALA A 76 -11.86 10.91 13.80
C ALA A 76 -11.96 10.34 12.37
N ALA A 77 -10.88 9.76 11.85
CA ALA A 77 -10.88 9.09 10.56
C ALA A 77 -11.75 7.83 10.57
N ARG A 78 -11.70 7.03 11.64
CA ARG A 78 -12.56 5.84 11.77
C ARG A 78 -14.03 6.21 11.84
N SER A 79 -14.38 7.24 12.61
CA SER A 79 -15.75 7.76 12.66
C SER A 79 -16.21 8.31 11.30
N PHE A 80 -15.31 8.92 10.52
CA PHE A 80 -15.63 9.37 9.17
C PHE A 80 -15.94 8.20 8.24
N VAL A 81 -15.09 7.16 8.22
CA VAL A 81 -15.31 5.94 7.41
C VAL A 81 -16.60 5.22 7.80
N ASP A 82 -16.95 5.23 9.09
CA ASP A 82 -18.17 4.62 9.58
C ASP A 82 -19.44 5.32 9.06
N ARG A 83 -19.41 6.65 9.01
CA ARG A 83 -20.52 7.51 8.55
C ARG A 83 -20.68 7.59 7.02
N VAL A 84 -19.69 7.14 6.25
CA VAL A 84 -19.68 7.12 4.77
C VAL A 84 -20.28 5.84 4.21
#